data_AF-A0A9D1ZY99-F1
#
_entry.id   AF-A0A9D1ZY99-F1
#
_cell.length_a   1.000
_cell.length_b   1.000
_cell.length_c   1.000
_cell.angle_alpha   90.00
_cell.angle_beta   90.00
_cell.angle_gamma   90.00
#
_symmetry.space_group_name_H-M   'P 1'
#
loop_
_entity.id
_entity.type
_entity.pdbx_description
1 polymer ?
#
loop_
_entity_poly.entity_id
_entity_poly.type
_entity_poly.pdbx_seq_one_letter_code
_entity_poly.pdbx_strand_id
1 'polypeptide(L)'
;MGQNELIAVCLSIVFVFLYIPGIFFLFGKGGLSIGGYHYTASSEKGKYFHKIILRRAGVFYIILIGLIHACILTGILGKPVACYTLIPITVVWVVAGILYFNLSKKIRFARRQEKFFDEEERNDKIKDDMKENIDDI
;
A
#
# COMPACT_ATOMS: atom_id res chain seq x y z
N MET A 1 -3.78 35.14 -11.57
CA MET A 1 -3.46 34.09 -10.60
C MET A 1 -2.62 34.73 -9.50
N GLY A 2 -3.11 34.74 -8.26
CA GLY A 2 -2.37 35.21 -7.09
C GLY A 2 -1.16 34.32 -6.78
N GLN A 3 -0.19 34.86 -6.05
CA GLN A 3 1.03 34.13 -5.66
C GLN A 3 0.71 32.80 -4.94
N ASN A 4 -0.30 32.79 -4.07
CA ASN A 4 -0.75 31.60 -3.36
C ASN A 4 -1.34 30.52 -4.30
N GLU A 5 -2.04 30.94 -5.35
CA GLU A 5 -2.60 30.03 -6.34
C GLU A 5 -1.50 29.40 -7.20
N LEU A 6 -0.47 30.18 -7.56
CA LEU A 6 0.71 29.66 -8.26
C LEU A 6 1.46 28.62 -7.41
N ILE A 7 1.69 28.91 -6.14
CA ILE A 7 2.30 27.98 -5.20
C ILE A 7 1.46 26.70 -5.07
N ALA A 8 0.13 26.83 -4.96
CA ALA A 8 -0.79 25.70 -4.88
C ALA A 8 -0.74 24.79 -6.12
N VAL A 9 -0.64 25.37 -7.33
CA VAL A 9 -0.48 24.61 -8.58
C VAL A 9 0.85 23.88 -8.60
N CYS A 10 1.97 24.57 -8.32
CA CYS A 10 3.30 23.96 -8.28
C CYS A 10 3.37 22.81 -7.26
N LEU A 11 2.81 23.01 -6.07
CA LEU A 11 2.75 21.96 -5.05
C LEU A 11 1.90 20.77 -5.50
N SER A 12 0.78 21.02 -6.17
CA SER A 12 -0.08 19.94 -6.67
C SER A 12 0.63 19.07 -7.69
N ILE A 13 1.50 19.64 -8.54
CA ILE A 13 2.36 18.87 -9.45
C ILE A 13 3.30 17.95 -8.68
N VAL A 14 3.90 18.41 -7.58
CA VAL A 14 4.74 17.55 -6.71
C VAL A 14 3.92 16.41 -6.12
N PHE A 15 2.69 16.68 -5.67
CA PHE A 15 1.80 15.66 -5.14
C PHE A 15 1.39 14.60 -6.16
N VAL A 16 1.29 14.92 -7.45
CA VAL A 16 1.05 13.92 -8.51
C VAL A 16 2.06 12.78 -8.43
N PHE A 17 3.34 13.08 -8.20
CA PHE A 17 4.38 12.06 -8.05
C PHE A 17 4.18 11.20 -6.79
N LEU A 18 3.61 11.76 -5.72
CA LEU A 18 3.27 11.01 -4.50
C LEU A 18 2.06 10.10 -4.70
N TYR A 19 1.15 10.37 -5.63
CA TYR A 19 0.04 9.46 -5.93
C TYR A 19 0.49 8.22 -6.72
N ILE A 20 1.59 8.31 -7.48
CA ILE A 20 2.07 7.23 -8.35
C ILE A 20 2.28 5.90 -7.58
N PRO A 21 2.99 5.86 -6.43
CA PRO A 21 3.09 4.63 -5.61
C PRO A 21 1.73 4.05 -5.20
N GLY A 22 0.78 4.90 -4.83
CA GLY A 22 -0.58 4.49 -4.49
C GLY A 22 -1.29 3.78 -5.64
N ILE A 23 -1.14 4.32 -6.85
CA ILE A 23 -1.66 3.72 -8.07
C ILE A 23 -0.99 2.37 -8.35
N PHE A 24 0.33 2.26 -8.18
CA PHE A 24 1.03 0.97 -8.31
C PHE A 24 0.50 -0.08 -7.33
N PHE A 25 0.25 0.30 -6.07
CA PHE A 25 -0.36 -0.60 -5.07
C PHE A 25 -1.76 -1.08 -5.49
N LEU A 26 -2.58 -0.24 -6.14
CA LEU A 26 -3.89 -0.65 -6.70
C LEU A 26 -3.77 -1.72 -7.79
N PHE A 27 -2.67 -1.70 -8.55
CA PHE A 27 -2.38 -2.74 -9.54
C PHE A 27 -1.77 -4.01 -8.93
N GLY A 28 -1.52 -4.02 -7.61
CA GLY A 28 -0.82 -5.12 -6.95
C GLY A 28 0.68 -5.14 -7.24
N LYS A 29 1.25 -3.99 -7.59
CA LYS A 29 2.70 -3.79 -7.75
C LYS A 29 3.24 -3.00 -6.57
N GLY A 30 4.49 -3.21 -6.19
CA GLY A 30 5.14 -2.44 -5.12
C GLY A 30 5.04 -3.04 -3.72
N GLY A 31 4.81 -4.35 -3.56
CA GLY A 31 4.84 -4.99 -2.23
C GLY A 31 6.08 -4.64 -1.41
N LEU A 32 7.23 -4.56 -2.08
CA LEU A 32 8.55 -4.20 -1.51
C LEU A 32 8.60 -2.82 -0.83
N SER A 33 7.78 -1.85 -1.24
CA SER A 33 7.81 -0.49 -0.65
C SER A 33 6.88 -0.33 0.55
N ILE A 34 6.18 -1.38 0.97
CA ILE A 34 5.44 -1.38 2.24
C ILE A 34 6.39 -1.81 3.36
N GLY A 35 6.73 -0.89 4.26
CA GLY A 35 7.55 -1.16 5.43
C GLY A 35 7.00 -2.34 6.26
N GLY A 36 7.86 -3.33 6.55
CA GLY A 36 7.46 -4.57 7.22
C GLY A 36 6.82 -5.62 6.31
N TYR A 37 6.75 -5.37 5.00
CA TYR A 37 6.26 -6.29 3.97
C TYR A 37 7.29 -6.45 2.84
N HIS A 38 8.53 -6.81 3.18
CA HIS A 38 9.55 -7.21 2.19
C HIS A 38 9.26 -8.61 1.67
N TYR A 39 8.16 -8.75 0.94
CA TYR A 39 7.71 -10.04 0.45
C TYR A 39 7.10 -9.88 -0.94
N THR A 40 7.57 -10.71 -1.86
CA THR A 40 6.99 -10.87 -3.19
C THR A 40 6.53 -12.31 -3.29
N ALA A 41 5.22 -12.51 -3.45
CA ALA A 41 4.68 -13.86 -3.58
C ALA A 41 5.20 -14.53 -4.86
N SER A 42 5.76 -15.74 -4.72
CA SER A 42 6.28 -16.52 -5.85
C SER A 42 5.16 -17.30 -6.53
N SER A 43 4.27 -17.87 -5.72
CA SER A 43 3.22 -18.77 -6.16
C SER A 43 2.11 -18.00 -6.84
N GLU A 44 1.48 -18.62 -7.84
CA GLU A 44 0.38 -18.00 -8.55
C GLU A 44 -0.81 -17.71 -7.62
N LYS A 45 -1.09 -18.64 -6.69
CA LYS A 45 -2.12 -18.48 -5.66
C LYS A 45 -1.72 -17.43 -4.62
N GLY A 46 -0.45 -17.37 -4.21
CA GLY A 46 0.07 -16.34 -3.31
C GLY A 46 -0.04 -14.94 -3.89
N LYS A 47 0.28 -14.77 -5.18
CA LYS A 47 0.15 -13.49 -5.92
C LYS A 47 -1.28 -12.93 -5.89
N TYR A 48 -2.29 -13.80 -5.90
CA TYR A 48 -3.68 -13.37 -5.79
C TYR A 48 -3.96 -12.70 -4.43
N PHE A 49 -3.55 -13.32 -3.32
CA PHE A 49 -3.73 -12.76 -1.97
C PHE A 49 -2.85 -11.53 -1.74
N HIS A 50 -1.62 -11.55 -2.24
CA HIS A 50 -0.71 -10.40 -2.26
C HIS A 50 -1.38 -9.18 -2.89
N LYS A 51 -1.98 -9.37 -4.07
CA LYS A 51 -2.70 -8.30 -4.80
C LYS A 51 -3.89 -7.75 -4.01
N ILE A 52 -4.61 -8.57 -3.24
CA ILE A 52 -5.71 -8.11 -2.39
C ILE A 52 -5.19 -7.20 -1.27
N ILE A 53 -4.08 -7.57 -0.63
CA ILE A 53 -3.47 -6.77 0.44
C ILE A 53 -2.96 -5.45 -0.13
N LEU A 54 -2.21 -5.50 -1.24
CA LEU A 54 -1.68 -4.32 -1.89
C LEU A 54 -2.77 -3.35 -2.35
N ARG A 55 -3.85 -3.84 -2.95
CA ARG A 55 -4.97 -2.99 -3.35
C ARG A 55 -5.55 -2.21 -2.19
N ARG A 56 -5.71 -2.86 -1.04
CA ARG A 56 -6.23 -2.21 0.17
C ARG A 56 -5.25 -1.20 0.74
N ALA A 57 -3.95 -1.53 0.74
CA ALA A 57 -2.89 -0.59 1.12
C ALA A 57 -2.85 0.63 0.18
N GLY A 58 -3.03 0.42 -1.13
CA GLY A 58 -3.12 1.47 -2.14
C GLY A 58 -4.29 2.42 -1.91
N VAL A 59 -5.50 1.90 -1.64
CA VAL A 59 -6.66 2.74 -1.30
C VAL A 59 -6.38 3.56 -0.04
N PHE A 60 -5.87 2.92 1.01
CA PHE A 60 -5.54 3.61 2.26
C PHE A 60 -4.52 4.74 2.03
N TYR A 61 -3.46 4.45 1.28
CA TYR A 61 -2.38 5.38 0.95
C TYR A 61 -2.86 6.56 0.10
N ILE A 62 -3.66 6.32 -0.95
CA ILE A 62 -4.20 7.39 -1.81
C ILE A 62 -5.09 8.34 -1.00
N ILE A 63 -5.96 7.80 -0.15
CA ILE A 63 -6.83 8.63 0.69
C ILE A 63 -5.98 9.44 1.69
N LEU A 64 -4.97 8.82 2.30
CA LEU A 64 -4.06 9.51 3.22
C LEU A 64 -3.30 10.66 2.53
N ILE A 65 -2.71 10.42 1.37
CA ILE A 65 -2.03 11.45 0.58
C ILE A 65 -3.02 12.53 0.14
N GLY A 66 -4.25 12.17 -0.24
CA GLY A 66 -5.31 13.11 -0.57
C GLY A 66 -5.69 14.03 0.58
N LEU A 67 -5.82 13.49 1.79
CA LEU A 67 -6.09 14.28 2.99
C LEU A 67 -4.93 15.22 3.33
N ILE A 68 -3.69 14.74 3.25
CA ILE A 68 -2.49 15.58 3.46
C ILE A 68 -2.41 16.69 2.42
N HIS A 69 -2.63 16.36 1.13
CA HIS A 69 -2.62 17.31 0.03
C HIS A 69 -3.68 18.41 0.24
N ALA A 70 -4.91 18.01 0.57
CA ALA A 70 -5.99 18.94 0.86
C ALA A 70 -5.68 19.83 2.08
N CYS A 71 -5.07 19.27 3.13
CA CYS A 71 -4.68 20.03 4.32
C CYS A 71 -3.67 21.14 3.96
N ILE A 72 -2.65 20.82 3.15
CA ILE A 72 -1.64 21.82 2.74
C ILE A 72 -2.26 22.86 1.81
N LEU A 73 -3.09 22.45 0.84
CA LEU A 73 -3.77 23.38 -0.07
C LEU A 73 -4.68 24.36 0.68
N THR A 74 -5.47 23.88 1.64
CA THR A 74 -6.34 24.76 2.45
C THR A 74 -5.53 25.74 3.30
N GLY A 75 -4.34 25.36 3.77
CA GLY A 75 -3.39 26.27 4.43
C GLY A 75 -2.88 27.38 3.49
N ILE A 76 -2.40 27.01 2.31
CA ILE A 76 -1.87 27.97 1.30
C ILE A 76 -2.95 28.94 0.82
N LEU A 77 -4.17 28.46 0.64
CA LEU A 77 -5.30 29.26 0.17
C LEU A 77 -5.96 30.10 1.28
N GLY A 78 -5.40 30.11 2.50
CA GLY A 78 -5.91 30.91 3.61
C GLY A 78 -7.29 30.46 4.09
N LYS A 79 -7.56 29.15 4.09
CA LYS A 79 -8.83 28.55 4.58
C LYS A 79 -8.59 27.80 5.90
N PRO A 80 -8.35 28.52 7.02
CA PRO A 80 -7.92 27.91 8.28
C PRO A 80 -8.95 26.94 8.87
N VAL A 81 -10.25 27.24 8.75
CA VAL A 81 -11.33 26.36 9.23
C VAL A 81 -11.28 24.99 8.54
N ALA A 82 -11.06 24.96 7.23
CA ALA A 82 -10.94 23.70 6.48
C ALA A 82 -9.69 22.93 6.88
N CYS A 83 -8.55 23.61 7.05
CA CYS A 83 -7.30 23.01 7.52
C CYS A 83 -7.47 22.36 8.90
N TYR A 84 -8.02 23.09 9.88
CA TYR A 84 -8.28 22.55 11.22
C TYR A 84 -9.27 21.40 11.26
N THR A 85 -10.18 21.32 10.28
CA THR A 85 -11.13 20.19 10.16
C THR A 85 -10.46 18.96 9.54
N LEU A 86 -9.57 19.15 8.58
CA LEU A 86 -8.89 18.04 7.88
C LEU A 86 -7.85 17.33 8.75
N ILE A 87 -7.19 18.05 9.68
CA ILE A 87 -6.20 17.46 10.60
C ILE A 87 -6.80 16.29 11.42
N PRO A 88 -7.88 16.46 12.21
CA PRO A 88 -8.45 15.38 12.99
C PRO A 88 -9.02 14.26 12.11
N ILE A 89 -9.60 14.58 10.94
CA ILE A 89 -10.05 13.56 9.97
C ILE A 89 -8.87 12.69 9.51
N THR A 90 -7.73 13.31 9.24
CA THR A 90 -6.50 12.60 8.84
C THR A 90 -6.02 11.68 9.96
N VAL A 91 -6.02 12.14 11.21
CA VAL A 91 -5.64 11.32 12.37
C VAL A 91 -6.59 10.13 12.54
N VAL A 92 -7.90 10.36 12.49
CA VAL A 92 -8.92 9.29 12.57
C VAL A 92 -8.73 8.29 11.44
N TRP A 93 -8.45 8.75 10.22
CA TRP A 93 -8.18 7.88 9.07
C TRP A 93 -6.96 7.00 9.30
N VAL A 94 -5.84 7.56 9.78
CA VAL A 94 -4.62 6.80 10.08
C VAL A 94 -4.89 5.74 11.14
N VAL A 95 -5.55 6.10 12.25
CA VAL A 95 -5.90 5.15 13.31
C VAL A 95 -6.82 4.05 12.78
N ALA A 96 -7.86 4.40 12.02
CA ALA A 96 -8.77 3.43 11.41
C ALA A 96 -8.04 2.48 10.45
N GLY A 97 -7.09 2.99 9.66
CA GLY A 97 -6.25 2.18 8.78
C GLY A 97 -5.39 1.19 9.55
N ILE A 98 -4.67 1.66 10.59
CA ILE A 98 -3.84 0.80 11.44
C ILE A 98 -4.68 -0.31 12.07
N LEU A 99 -5.84 0.05 12.66
CA LEU A 99 -6.76 -0.92 13.25
C LEU A 99 -7.28 -1.91 12.19
N TYR A 100 -7.60 -1.44 11.00
CA TYR A 100 -8.05 -2.29 9.91
C TYR A 100 -6.98 -3.31 9.48
N PHE A 101 -5.74 -2.88 9.23
CA PHE A 101 -4.68 -3.78 8.78
C PHE A 101 -4.24 -4.76 9.87
N ASN A 102 -4.37 -4.39 11.15
CA ASN A 102 -3.98 -5.25 12.27
C ASN A 102 -5.10 -6.19 12.73
N LEU A 103 -6.35 -5.73 12.78
CA LEU A 103 -7.47 -6.48 13.38
C LEU A 103 -8.35 -7.18 12.33
N SER A 104 -8.37 -6.74 11.08
CA SER A 104 -9.26 -7.31 10.06
C SER A 104 -8.97 -8.79 9.84
N LYS A 105 -9.98 -9.64 10.07
CA LYS A 105 -9.92 -11.08 9.78
C LYS A 105 -9.57 -11.32 8.31
N LYS A 106 -10.06 -10.47 7.40
CA LYS A 106 -9.83 -10.60 5.95
C LYS A 106 -8.38 -10.34 5.55
N ILE A 107 -7.74 -9.32 6.13
CA ILE A 107 -6.31 -9.05 5.89
C ILE A 107 -5.45 -10.16 6.49
N ARG A 108 -5.75 -10.58 7.72
CA ARG A 108 -5.01 -11.67 8.37
C ARG A 108 -5.15 -12.99 7.63
N PHE A 109 -6.34 -13.32 7.13
CA PHE A 109 -6.58 -14.49 6.30
C PHE A 109 -5.78 -14.42 5.00
N ALA A 110 -5.85 -13.30 4.27
CA ALA A 110 -5.10 -13.12 3.04
C ALA A 110 -3.58 -13.26 3.27
N ARG A 111 -3.04 -12.66 4.34
CA ARG A 111 -1.61 -12.78 4.68
C ARG A 111 -1.20 -14.21 5.02
N ARG A 112 -2.07 -14.98 5.67
CA ARG A 112 -1.80 -16.39 5.99
C ARG A 112 -1.82 -17.27 4.75
N GLN A 113 -2.83 -17.09 3.88
CA GLN A 113 -2.94 -17.85 2.64
C GLN A 113 -1.77 -17.56 1.70
N GLU A 114 -1.37 -16.29 1.57
CA GLU A 114 -0.18 -15.92 0.79
C GLU A 114 1.06 -16.67 1.25
N LYS A 115 1.37 -16.63 2.55
CA LYS A 115 2.52 -17.37 3.12
C LYS A 115 2.41 -18.88 2.92
N PHE A 116 1.23 -19.44 3.11
CA PHE A 116 1.00 -20.89 2.98
C PHE A 116 1.32 -21.38 1.56
N PHE A 117 0.77 -20.73 0.54
CA PHE A 117 0.99 -21.15 -0.85
C PHE A 117 2.42 -20.93 -1.33
N ASP A 118 3.09 -19.88 -0.86
CA ASP A 118 4.49 -19.64 -1.21
C ASP A 118 5.43 -20.61 -0.49
N GLU A 119 5.14 -21.02 0.75
CA GLU A 119 5.89 -22.09 1.45
C GLU A 119 5.65 -23.46 0.81
N GLU A 120 4.43 -23.76 0.40
CA GLU A 120 4.07 -25.00 -0.33
C GLU A 120 4.88 -25.11 -1.64
N GLU A 121 4.83 -24.08 -2.49
CA GLU A 121 5.59 -24.06 -3.75
C GLU A 121 7.11 -24.15 -3.52
N ARG A 122 7.63 -23.50 -2.46
CA ARG A 122 9.06 -23.58 -2.13
C ARG A 122 9.46 -24.99 -1.71
N ASN A 123 8.64 -25.67 -0.92
CA ASN A 123 8.92 -27.03 -0.46
C ASN A 123 8.84 -28.05 -1.59
N ASP A 124 7.93 -27.85 -2.55
CA ASP A 124 7.83 -28.72 -3.72
C ASP A 124 9.07 -28.60 -4.62
N LYS A 125 9.55 -27.37 -4.88
CA LYS A 125 10.82 -27.16 -5.61
C LYS A 125 12.00 -27.86 -4.96
N ILE A 126 12.15 -27.75 -3.64
CA ILE A 126 13.23 -28.43 -2.91
C ILE A 126 13.15 -29.95 -3.06
N LYS A 127 11.94 -30.53 -3.06
CA LYS A 127 11.76 -31.97 -3.24
C LYS A 127 12.11 -32.43 -4.65
N ASP A 128 11.77 -31.63 -5.66
CA ASP A 128 12.08 -31.92 -7.05
C ASP A 128 13.60 -31.86 -7.29
N ASP A 129 14.26 -30.80 -6.79
CA ASP A 129 15.73 -30.66 -6.84
C ASP A 129 16.44 -31.84 -6.14
N MET A 130 15.91 -32.32 -5.01
CA MET A 130 16.47 -33.48 -4.31
C MET A 130 16.29 -34.79 -5.08
N LYS A 131 15.21 -34.96 -5.85
CA LYS A 131 15.01 -36.17 -6.68
C LYS A 131 15.96 -36.19 -7.86
N GLU A 132 16.12 -35.06 -8.55
CA GLU A 132 17.02 -34.95 -9.71
C GLU A 132 18.47 -35.30 -9.32
N ASN A 133 18.93 -34.84 -8.15
CA ASN A 133 20.25 -35.19 -7.62
C ASN A 133 20.42 -36.66 -7.21
N ILE A 134 19.33 -37.40 -6.94
CA ILE A 134 19.39 -38.84 -6.64
C ILE A 134 19.42 -39.66 -7.94
N ASP A 135 18.73 -39.21 -8.98
CA ASP A 135 18.68 -39.89 -10.28
C ASP A 135 20.01 -39.74 -11.08
N ASP A 136 20.84 -38.75 -10.73
CA ASP A 136 22.17 -38.49 -11.32
C ASP A 136 23.33 -39.30 -10.67
N ILE A 137 23.06 -40.08 -9.62
CA ILE A 137 24.05 -40.92 -8.89
C ILE A 137 23.84 -42.40 -9.23
#